data_AF-A0A9D1ER00-F1
#
_entry.id   AF-A0A9D1ER00-F1
#
_cell.length_a   1.000
_cell.length_b   1.000
_cell.length_c   1.000
_cell.angle_alpha   90.00
_cell.angle_beta   90.00
_cell.angle_gamma   90.00
#
_symmetry.space_group_name_H-M   'P 1'
#
loop_
_entity.id
_entity.type
_entity.pdbx_description
1 polymer ?
#
loop_
_entity_poly.entity_id
_entity_poly.type
_entity_poly.pdbx_seq_one_letter_code
_entity_poly.pdbx_strand_id
1 'polypeptide(L)'
;MKKQNFRITAVLCAFGLISGVQGLPALASEDFSFGQLSNLTFAFSSGVGAWGTTLTISSDGSFEGTYSDSDMGDSGEGYPNGTVYLSEFQGRFSEPSKVNDYTYSVEIQEMTLAEDVGTSEIIDGTRYVYSEPYGLDGAEEILFYLPGAPLEELPEAYRSWVGYNDLSAVEDTELPFTGLYNVAAESGFSSYEQIAQDSGIEGELAAIEAQAAELETRINEGSLSQSELTQAAGELYSLWDAELNSIWERIGALLPKEEMAQLTSEELAWIQEKETAVAQAGAEFEGGSMQPFIENSTAARLTRERVYELAVYLGYTGESDGGQTDSRTAYGLEPDTDYMLDFDGDGTQERFSFSTYTQENDGMSRAVLELSVDGQTVWSVTDEAWSYQWRVSHWTAEDGSVYLAACSSSDNDWTSQALLLEYTGDSFAPLADLCALTRKSEDTPDNLLSAWARVSGVTAAEGNTVTLTWTETLMSAGIVSVPVTYEITGGQVTQNADPIPLDAQKVWTSGRTFEVMTEPGSDTALFQVSPGETVSLTGLTGVSGQSWIRCRNSQGQEGWFPDPEEPISETAADGTWVYGYFQESMFAG
;
A
#
# COMPACT_ATOMS: atom_id res chain seq x y z
N MET A 1 -28.15 33.54 -10.18
CA MET A 1 -29.41 33.53 -9.39
C MET A 1 -29.33 32.37 -8.41
N LYS A 2 -29.44 32.66 -7.11
CA LYS A 2 -29.67 31.76 -5.95
C LYS A 2 -29.06 30.33 -5.99
N LYS A 3 -27.98 30.15 -5.22
CA LYS A 3 -27.55 28.89 -4.60
C LYS A 3 -28.70 28.34 -3.72
N GLN A 4 -29.03 27.06 -3.85
CA GLN A 4 -29.86 26.33 -2.88
C GLN A 4 -28.97 25.41 -2.05
N ASN A 5 -28.91 25.69 -0.76
CA ASN A 5 -28.33 24.82 0.27
C ASN A 5 -29.25 23.61 0.48
N PHE A 6 -28.73 22.39 0.34
CA PHE A 6 -29.39 21.19 0.87
C PHE A 6 -28.97 20.97 2.33
N ARG A 7 -29.97 20.68 3.18
CA ARG A 7 -29.83 20.45 4.62
C ARG A 7 -29.78 18.94 4.88
N ILE A 8 -28.75 18.52 5.62
CA ILE A 8 -28.62 17.20 6.25
C ILE A 8 -29.82 16.97 7.18
N THR A 9 -30.51 15.83 7.03
CA THR A 9 -31.55 15.37 7.96
C THR A 9 -31.05 14.12 8.68
N ALA A 10 -30.92 14.24 10.00
CA ALA A 10 -30.53 13.17 10.92
C ALA A 10 -31.60 12.06 11.00
N VAL A 11 -31.17 10.80 10.98
CA VAL A 11 -32.00 9.64 11.32
C VAL A 11 -31.69 9.21 12.76
N LEU A 12 -32.74 9.10 13.56
CA LEU A 12 -32.71 8.75 14.98
C LEU A 12 -32.67 7.23 15.17
N CYS A 13 -31.69 6.75 15.94
CA CYS A 13 -31.65 5.42 16.53
C CYS A 13 -32.86 5.16 17.45
N ALA A 14 -33.46 3.98 17.37
CA ALA A 14 -34.37 3.46 18.38
C ALA A 14 -33.99 2.01 18.74
N PHE A 15 -33.42 1.85 19.94
CA PHE A 15 -33.19 0.56 20.60
C PHE A 15 -34.53 -0.09 20.99
N GLY A 16 -34.66 -1.39 20.73
CA GLY A 16 -35.72 -2.25 21.25
C GLY A 16 -35.18 -3.61 21.68
N LEU A 17 -35.01 -3.79 23.00
CA LEU A 17 -34.69 -5.07 23.66
C LEU A 17 -35.86 -6.06 23.56
N ILE A 18 -35.63 -7.26 23.03
CA ILE A 18 -36.42 -8.46 23.37
C ILE A 18 -35.46 -9.63 23.59
N SER A 19 -35.59 -10.26 24.75
CA SER A 19 -34.87 -11.47 25.18
C SER A 19 -35.74 -12.70 24.92
N GLY A 20 -35.13 -13.81 24.47
CA GLY A 20 -35.78 -15.13 24.42
C GLY A 20 -35.14 -16.10 23.43
N VAL A 21 -34.20 -16.93 23.91
CA VAL A 21 -33.64 -18.09 23.19
C VAL A 21 -34.73 -19.13 22.92
N GLN A 22 -34.90 -19.60 21.67
CA GLN A 22 -35.08 -21.01 21.26
C GLN A 22 -35.16 -21.14 19.72
N GLY A 23 -34.24 -21.94 19.14
CA GLY A 23 -34.35 -22.57 17.81
C GLY A 23 -33.86 -21.74 16.62
N LEU A 24 -32.67 -22.08 16.09
CA LEU A 24 -32.26 -21.67 14.74
C LEU A 24 -33.26 -22.24 13.71
N PRO A 25 -33.99 -21.42 12.95
CA PRO A 25 -34.63 -21.90 11.73
C PRO A 25 -33.56 -21.95 10.64
N ALA A 26 -33.59 -23.01 9.82
CA ALA A 26 -32.88 -23.02 8.56
C ALA A 26 -33.30 -21.77 7.76
N LEU A 27 -32.32 -20.96 7.32
CA LEU A 27 -32.56 -19.77 6.51
C LEU A 27 -33.32 -20.19 5.24
N ALA A 28 -34.55 -19.70 5.12
CA ALA A 28 -35.25 -19.66 3.86
C ALA A 28 -34.51 -18.66 2.97
N SER A 29 -34.21 -19.01 1.72
CA SER A 29 -33.62 -18.11 0.74
C SER A 29 -34.57 -16.92 0.51
N GLU A 30 -34.18 -15.71 0.92
CA GLU A 30 -34.91 -14.51 0.50
C GLU A 30 -34.67 -14.31 -1.02
N ASP A 31 -35.75 -14.05 -1.77
CA ASP A 31 -35.65 -13.64 -3.17
C ASP A 31 -34.85 -12.33 -3.27
N PHE A 32 -34.11 -12.13 -4.36
CA PHE A 32 -33.21 -10.98 -4.55
C PHE A 32 -33.92 -9.64 -4.39
N SER A 33 -33.23 -8.67 -3.78
CA SER A 33 -33.64 -7.27 -3.73
C SER A 33 -32.44 -6.33 -3.83
N PHE A 34 -32.65 -5.11 -4.32
CA PHE A 34 -31.58 -4.10 -4.38
C PHE A 34 -31.00 -3.75 -3.00
N GLY A 35 -31.71 -4.03 -1.90
CA GLY A 35 -31.16 -3.88 -0.54
C GLY A 35 -29.93 -4.77 -0.28
N GLN A 36 -29.76 -5.86 -1.02
CA GLN A 36 -28.56 -6.70 -0.96
C GLN A 36 -27.36 -6.08 -1.70
N LEU A 37 -27.60 -5.05 -2.51
CA LEU A 37 -26.57 -4.34 -3.27
C LEU A 37 -26.16 -3.01 -2.64
N SER A 38 -26.85 -2.58 -1.58
CA SER A 38 -26.68 -1.22 -1.04
C SER A 38 -25.32 -0.95 -0.41
N ASN A 39 -24.56 -2.00 -0.14
CA ASN A 39 -23.17 -1.95 0.32
C ASN A 39 -22.20 -2.38 -0.78
N LEU A 40 -22.57 -2.33 -2.06
CA LEU A 40 -21.70 -2.71 -3.17
C LEU A 40 -21.46 -1.52 -4.10
N THR A 41 -20.26 -1.48 -4.66
CA THR A 41 -19.94 -0.64 -5.83
C THR A 41 -19.61 -1.57 -6.98
N PHE A 42 -20.14 -1.26 -8.17
CA PHE A 42 -19.88 -2.00 -9.40
C PHE A 42 -18.88 -1.20 -10.24
N ALA A 43 -17.83 -1.85 -10.74
CA ALA A 43 -16.85 -1.26 -11.63
C ALA A 43 -16.73 -2.01 -12.96
N PHE A 44 -16.53 -1.24 -14.01
CA PHE A 44 -16.26 -1.69 -15.37
C PHE A 44 -15.03 -0.97 -15.91
N SER A 45 -13.97 -1.72 -16.22
CA SER A 45 -12.74 -1.22 -16.83
C SER A 45 -12.03 -2.38 -17.54
N SER A 46 -11.03 -2.09 -18.38
CA SER A 46 -10.18 -3.12 -19.00
C SER A 46 -8.95 -3.50 -18.17
N GLY A 47 -8.71 -2.84 -17.03
CA GLY A 47 -7.46 -2.99 -16.25
C GLY A 47 -6.20 -2.48 -16.96
N VAL A 48 -6.35 -1.83 -18.13
CA VAL A 48 -5.28 -1.24 -18.95
C VAL A 48 -5.79 0.08 -19.51
N GLY A 49 -5.14 1.19 -19.19
CA GLY A 49 -5.57 2.55 -19.53
C GLY A 49 -6.30 3.25 -18.38
N ALA A 50 -6.32 4.58 -18.43
CA ALA A 50 -6.90 5.45 -17.39
C ALA A 50 -8.39 5.71 -17.65
N TRP A 51 -9.20 4.65 -17.70
CA TRP A 51 -10.64 4.73 -17.89
C TRP A 51 -11.42 3.72 -17.05
N GLY A 52 -12.65 4.08 -16.69
CA GLY A 52 -13.56 3.17 -15.99
C GLY A 52 -14.93 3.78 -15.75
N THR A 53 -15.89 2.90 -15.50
CA THR A 53 -17.24 3.26 -15.05
C THR A 53 -17.50 2.65 -13.70
N THR A 54 -17.91 3.46 -12.72
CA THR A 54 -18.36 3.02 -11.40
C THR A 54 -19.84 3.32 -11.24
N LEU A 55 -20.57 2.47 -10.51
CA LEU A 55 -21.93 2.77 -10.06
C LEU A 55 -22.26 2.15 -8.70
N THR A 56 -23.13 2.83 -7.96
CA THR A 56 -23.72 2.33 -6.71
C THR A 56 -25.23 2.23 -6.85
N ILE A 57 -25.85 1.28 -6.12
CA ILE A 57 -27.28 1.00 -6.23
C ILE A 57 -27.93 1.09 -4.85
N SER A 58 -28.90 1.98 -4.71
CA SER A 58 -29.71 2.15 -3.51
C SER A 58 -30.73 1.02 -3.35
N SER A 59 -31.15 0.78 -2.10
CA SER A 59 -32.11 -0.27 -1.76
C SER A 59 -33.48 -0.21 -2.47
N ASP A 60 -33.83 0.94 -3.05
CA ASP A 60 -35.06 1.14 -3.80
C ASP A 60 -34.88 1.01 -5.33
N GLY A 61 -33.68 0.65 -5.79
CA GLY A 61 -33.33 0.48 -7.20
C GLY A 61 -32.88 1.75 -7.93
N SER A 62 -32.77 2.91 -7.26
CA SER A 62 -32.06 4.04 -7.84
C SER A 62 -30.55 3.79 -7.86
N PHE A 63 -29.86 4.32 -8.86
CA PHE A 63 -28.41 4.21 -8.97
C PHE A 63 -27.79 5.54 -9.38
N GLU A 64 -26.51 5.70 -9.05
CA GLU A 64 -25.66 6.81 -9.46
C GLU A 64 -24.27 6.30 -9.80
N GLY A 65 -23.56 7.00 -10.68
CA GLY A 65 -22.25 6.57 -11.13
C GLY A 65 -21.53 7.58 -12.00
N THR A 66 -20.28 7.24 -12.30
CA THR A 66 -19.33 8.07 -13.04
C THR A 66 -18.60 7.21 -14.06
N TYR A 67 -18.45 7.72 -15.28
CA TYR A 67 -17.52 7.19 -16.29
C TYR A 67 -16.47 8.24 -16.58
N SER A 68 -15.20 7.85 -16.62
CA SER A 68 -14.08 8.69 -17.01
C SER A 68 -13.16 7.93 -17.97
N ASP A 69 -12.56 8.62 -18.94
CA ASP A 69 -11.47 8.13 -19.80
C ASP A 69 -10.49 9.27 -20.11
N SER A 70 -9.24 9.10 -19.70
CA SER A 70 -8.19 10.11 -19.83
C SER A 70 -7.31 9.87 -21.06
N ASP A 71 -7.57 10.62 -22.13
CA ASP A 71 -6.71 10.68 -23.32
C ASP A 71 -5.76 11.89 -23.23
N MET A 72 -4.68 11.69 -22.46
CA MET A 72 -3.66 12.72 -22.25
C MET A 72 -2.86 13.05 -23.52
N GLY A 73 -2.97 12.21 -24.57
CA GLY A 73 -2.34 12.44 -25.87
C GLY A 73 -3.11 13.44 -26.75
N ASP A 74 -4.43 13.55 -26.57
CA ASP A 74 -5.28 14.53 -27.28
C ASP A 74 -5.23 15.91 -26.60
N SER A 75 -4.16 16.66 -26.89
CA SER A 75 -3.94 18.04 -26.40
C SER A 75 -4.01 19.08 -27.53
N GLY A 76 -4.33 20.33 -27.19
CA GLY A 76 -4.49 21.40 -28.19
C GLY A 76 -4.41 22.82 -27.64
N GLU A 77 -4.67 23.80 -28.53
CA GLU A 77 -4.63 25.21 -28.17
C GLU A 77 -5.72 25.54 -27.13
N GLY A 78 -5.30 25.88 -25.91
CA GLY A 78 -6.18 26.15 -24.78
C GLY A 78 -6.39 24.96 -23.85
N TYR A 79 -6.02 23.74 -24.26
CA TYR A 79 -6.07 22.54 -23.43
C TYR A 79 -4.78 21.70 -23.54
N PRO A 80 -3.63 22.20 -23.02
CA PRO A 80 -2.35 21.49 -23.10
C PRO A 80 -2.29 20.20 -22.27
N ASN A 81 -3.20 20.01 -21.32
CA ASN A 81 -3.20 18.91 -20.35
C ASN A 81 -4.04 17.70 -20.82
N GLY A 82 -4.33 17.62 -22.13
CA GLY A 82 -5.06 16.50 -22.72
C GLY A 82 -6.58 16.63 -22.65
N THR A 83 -7.26 15.51 -22.96
CA THR A 83 -8.71 15.41 -23.02
C THR A 83 -9.21 14.31 -22.08
N VAL A 84 -10.28 14.59 -21.34
CA VAL A 84 -10.98 13.63 -20.48
C VAL A 84 -12.40 13.46 -21.01
N TYR A 85 -12.80 12.24 -21.31
CA TYR A 85 -14.20 11.90 -21.55
C TYR A 85 -14.86 11.62 -20.21
N LEU A 86 -16.02 12.23 -19.96
CA LEU A 86 -16.67 12.18 -18.65
C LEU A 86 -18.18 11.98 -18.80
N SER A 87 -18.76 11.18 -17.91
CA SER A 87 -20.21 11.09 -17.75
C SER A 87 -20.56 10.88 -16.28
N GLU A 88 -21.19 11.86 -15.65
CA GLU A 88 -21.85 11.70 -14.35
C GLU A 88 -23.32 11.40 -14.58
N PHE A 89 -23.85 10.35 -13.94
CA PHE A 89 -25.20 9.88 -14.22
C PHE A 89 -25.93 9.38 -12.98
N GLN A 90 -27.25 9.48 -13.04
CA GLN A 90 -28.17 8.89 -12.08
C GLN A 90 -29.35 8.27 -12.81
N GLY A 91 -29.89 7.19 -12.27
CA GLY A 91 -31.00 6.48 -12.88
C GLY A 91 -31.78 5.59 -11.93
N ARG A 92 -32.68 4.80 -12.50
CA ARG A 92 -33.49 3.83 -11.75
C ARG A 92 -33.70 2.55 -12.54
N PHE A 93 -33.48 1.42 -11.90
CA PHE A 93 -33.83 0.11 -12.45
C PHE A 93 -35.31 -0.21 -12.25
N SER A 94 -35.84 -1.09 -13.11
CA SER A 94 -37.13 -1.73 -12.89
C SER A 94 -37.07 -2.71 -11.71
N GLU A 95 -38.25 -3.19 -11.28
CA GLU A 95 -38.32 -4.33 -10.37
C GLU A 95 -37.60 -5.56 -10.96
N PRO A 96 -36.79 -6.29 -10.17
CA PRO A 96 -36.03 -7.42 -10.66
C PRO A 96 -36.93 -8.61 -10.99
N SER A 97 -36.67 -9.23 -12.14
CA SER A 97 -37.33 -10.46 -12.59
C SER A 97 -36.36 -11.64 -12.48
N LYS A 98 -36.71 -12.66 -11.69
CA LYS A 98 -35.89 -13.86 -11.53
C LYS A 98 -35.78 -14.62 -12.87
N VAL A 99 -34.55 -14.84 -13.34
CA VAL A 99 -34.24 -15.64 -14.53
C VAL A 99 -33.98 -17.10 -14.15
N ASN A 100 -33.11 -17.30 -13.16
CA ASN A 100 -32.78 -18.59 -12.55
C ASN A 100 -32.37 -18.38 -11.07
N ASP A 101 -31.80 -19.39 -10.42
CA ASP A 101 -31.47 -19.30 -8.98
C ASP A 101 -30.36 -18.30 -8.62
N TYR A 102 -29.54 -17.89 -9.59
CA TYR A 102 -28.39 -17.00 -9.40
C TYR A 102 -28.41 -15.81 -10.38
N THR A 103 -29.48 -15.59 -11.15
CA THR A 103 -29.58 -14.52 -12.15
C THR A 103 -30.91 -13.78 -12.07
N TYR A 104 -30.84 -12.45 -12.04
CA TYR A 104 -32.00 -11.56 -12.08
C TYR A 104 -31.85 -10.53 -13.21
N SER A 105 -32.95 -10.22 -13.88
CA SER A 105 -33.00 -9.27 -15.01
C SER A 105 -33.73 -7.99 -14.61
N VAL A 106 -33.20 -6.84 -15.03
CA VAL A 106 -33.80 -5.50 -14.86
C VAL A 106 -33.64 -4.67 -16.14
N GLU A 107 -34.45 -3.62 -16.26
CA GLU A 107 -34.33 -2.58 -17.29
C GLU A 107 -33.97 -1.24 -16.63
N ILE A 108 -33.23 -0.37 -17.32
CA ILE A 108 -33.05 1.03 -16.90
C ILE A 108 -34.30 1.82 -17.28
N GLN A 109 -35.10 2.24 -16.30
CA GLN A 109 -36.36 2.98 -16.52
C GLN A 109 -36.13 4.45 -16.84
N GLU A 110 -35.15 5.05 -16.17
CA GLU A 110 -34.75 6.44 -16.36
C GLU A 110 -33.26 6.57 -16.12
N MET A 111 -32.62 7.46 -16.89
CA MET A 111 -31.24 7.85 -16.72
C MET A 111 -31.13 9.35 -17.06
N THR A 112 -30.48 10.09 -16.18
CA THR A 112 -30.18 11.53 -16.35
C THR A 112 -28.69 11.71 -16.22
N LEU A 113 -28.11 12.46 -17.17
CA LEU A 113 -26.71 12.83 -17.16
C LEU A 113 -26.58 14.25 -16.62
N ALA A 114 -25.50 14.55 -15.90
CA ALA A 114 -25.24 15.88 -15.37
C ALA A 114 -25.08 16.92 -16.48
N GLU A 115 -24.41 16.52 -17.57
CA GLU A 115 -24.11 17.37 -18.73
C GLU A 115 -24.60 16.74 -20.04
N ASP A 116 -24.83 17.58 -21.05
CA ASP A 116 -25.36 17.14 -22.35
C ASP A 116 -24.30 16.38 -23.16
N VAL A 117 -24.63 15.18 -23.65
CA VAL A 117 -23.73 14.36 -24.50
C VAL A 117 -23.24 15.14 -25.72
N GLY A 118 -21.94 15.05 -25.98
CA GLY A 118 -21.25 15.70 -27.10
C GLY A 118 -20.91 17.16 -26.85
N THR A 119 -21.25 17.71 -25.69
CA THR A 119 -20.73 19.01 -25.26
C THR A 119 -19.32 18.86 -24.69
N SER A 120 -18.59 19.97 -24.64
CA SER A 120 -17.25 19.98 -24.07
C SER A 120 -16.93 21.34 -23.46
N GLU A 121 -16.12 21.34 -22.43
CA GLU A 121 -15.56 22.55 -21.85
C GLU A 121 -14.06 22.41 -21.58
N ILE A 122 -13.40 23.54 -21.40
CA ILE A 122 -11.99 23.58 -21.01
C ILE A 122 -11.92 24.17 -19.63
N ILE A 123 -11.39 23.38 -18.70
CA ILE A 123 -11.16 23.77 -17.32
C ILE A 123 -9.68 23.58 -17.06
N ASP A 124 -9.00 24.66 -16.68
CA ASP A 124 -7.60 24.67 -16.25
C ASP A 124 -6.62 23.95 -17.20
N GLY A 125 -6.87 24.06 -18.50
CA GLY A 125 -6.01 23.47 -19.53
C GLY A 125 -6.30 22.01 -19.86
N THR A 126 -7.35 21.41 -19.29
CA THR A 126 -7.87 20.09 -19.67
C THR A 126 -9.19 20.27 -20.41
N ARG A 127 -9.38 19.51 -21.48
CA ARG A 127 -10.65 19.49 -22.22
C ARG A 127 -11.53 18.35 -21.71
N TYR A 128 -12.67 18.68 -21.11
CA TYR A 128 -13.68 17.70 -20.74
C TYR A 128 -14.68 17.53 -21.88
N VAL A 129 -14.89 16.29 -22.31
CA VAL A 129 -15.86 15.92 -23.35
C VAL A 129 -16.93 15.03 -22.72
N TYR A 130 -18.16 15.52 -22.68
CA TYR A 130 -19.25 14.81 -22.03
C TYR A 130 -19.82 13.72 -22.94
N SER A 131 -19.87 12.49 -22.46
CA SER A 131 -20.28 11.30 -23.23
C SER A 131 -21.47 10.56 -22.62
N GLU A 132 -21.90 9.49 -23.26
CA GLU A 132 -22.75 8.48 -22.61
C GLU A 132 -21.91 7.65 -21.60
N PRO A 133 -22.53 7.05 -20.58
CA PRO A 133 -21.81 6.25 -19.57
C PRO A 133 -21.39 4.91 -20.16
N TYR A 134 -20.11 4.79 -20.52
CA TYR A 134 -19.62 3.59 -21.19
C TYR A 134 -19.84 2.33 -20.35
N GLY A 135 -20.36 1.28 -20.98
CA GLY A 135 -20.75 0.03 -20.33
C GLY A 135 -22.22 -0.02 -19.90
N LEU A 136 -22.86 1.13 -19.72
CA LEU A 136 -24.32 1.25 -19.56
C LEU A 136 -24.99 1.90 -20.77
N ASP A 137 -24.21 2.39 -21.74
CA ASP A 137 -24.70 2.91 -22.99
C ASP A 137 -25.48 1.84 -23.77
N GLY A 138 -26.59 2.24 -24.38
CA GLY A 138 -27.46 1.34 -25.13
C GLY A 138 -28.09 0.19 -24.32
N ALA A 139 -28.05 0.23 -22.98
CA ALA A 139 -28.59 -0.85 -22.15
C ALA A 139 -30.10 -1.04 -22.36
N GLU A 140 -30.49 -2.20 -22.86
CA GLU A 140 -31.89 -2.66 -22.94
C GLU A 140 -32.23 -3.60 -21.77
N GLU A 141 -31.32 -4.52 -21.46
CA GLU A 141 -31.44 -5.50 -20.39
C GLU A 141 -30.13 -5.55 -19.60
N ILE A 142 -30.25 -5.47 -18.28
CA ILE A 142 -29.15 -5.66 -17.33
C ILE A 142 -29.41 -6.94 -16.54
N LEU A 143 -28.41 -7.82 -16.48
CA LEU A 143 -28.43 -9.02 -15.65
C LEU A 143 -27.56 -8.84 -14.41
N PHE A 144 -28.12 -9.16 -13.25
CA PHE A 144 -27.37 -9.36 -12.01
C PHE A 144 -27.05 -10.84 -11.83
N TYR A 145 -25.78 -11.18 -11.66
CA TYR A 145 -25.33 -12.52 -11.30
C TYR A 145 -25.00 -12.54 -9.81
N LEU A 146 -25.63 -13.42 -9.04
CA LEU A 146 -25.36 -13.55 -7.61
C LEU A 146 -24.09 -14.36 -7.34
N PRO A 147 -23.42 -14.13 -6.20
CA PRO A 147 -22.34 -15.01 -5.76
C PRO A 147 -22.77 -16.47 -5.74
N GLY A 148 -21.91 -17.37 -6.20
CA GLY A 148 -22.22 -18.79 -6.39
C GLY A 148 -22.75 -19.13 -7.80
N ALA A 149 -22.87 -18.17 -8.73
CA ALA A 149 -23.23 -18.44 -10.11
C ALA A 149 -22.15 -19.32 -10.79
N PRO A 150 -22.48 -20.49 -11.38
CA PRO A 150 -21.48 -21.33 -12.04
C PRO A 150 -20.81 -20.59 -13.20
N LEU A 151 -19.48 -20.48 -13.18
CA LEU A 151 -18.73 -19.71 -14.19
C LEU A 151 -18.95 -20.26 -15.61
N GLU A 152 -19.08 -21.58 -15.76
CA GLU A 152 -19.36 -22.23 -17.05
C GLU A 152 -20.72 -21.83 -17.65
N GLU A 153 -21.67 -21.36 -16.84
CA GLU A 153 -23.00 -20.94 -17.28
C GLU A 153 -23.07 -19.44 -17.63
N LEU A 154 -22.01 -18.67 -17.34
CA LEU A 154 -21.94 -17.24 -17.62
C LEU A 154 -21.45 -16.95 -19.06
N PRO A 155 -21.97 -15.90 -19.73
CA PRO A 155 -21.52 -15.51 -21.07
C PRO A 155 -20.00 -15.26 -21.13
N GLU A 156 -19.34 -15.76 -22.17
CA GLU A 156 -17.89 -15.54 -22.37
C GLU A 156 -17.54 -14.05 -22.41
N ALA A 157 -18.37 -13.22 -23.04
CA ALA A 157 -18.15 -11.78 -23.09
C ALA A 157 -18.17 -11.15 -21.68
N TYR A 158 -19.13 -11.51 -20.82
CA TYR A 158 -19.12 -11.09 -19.42
C TYR A 158 -17.83 -11.56 -18.72
N ARG A 159 -17.52 -12.85 -18.82
CA ARG A 159 -16.34 -13.46 -18.20
C ARG A 159 -15.03 -12.80 -18.63
N SER A 160 -14.93 -12.33 -19.87
CA SER A 160 -13.75 -11.65 -20.38
C SER A 160 -13.47 -10.30 -19.72
N TRP A 161 -14.51 -9.63 -19.21
CA TRP A 161 -14.37 -8.38 -18.46
C TRP A 161 -13.98 -8.60 -17.01
N VAL A 162 -14.48 -9.69 -16.40
CA VAL A 162 -14.37 -9.89 -14.96
C VAL A 162 -13.30 -10.93 -14.56
N GLY A 163 -12.31 -11.15 -15.42
CA GLY A 163 -11.14 -11.98 -15.11
C GLY A 163 -11.31 -13.49 -15.29
N TYR A 164 -12.43 -13.96 -15.85
CA TYR A 164 -12.77 -15.39 -16.00
C TYR A 164 -12.81 -15.89 -17.45
N ASN A 165 -12.08 -15.22 -18.36
CA ASN A 165 -12.09 -15.55 -19.79
C ASN A 165 -11.68 -17.01 -20.07
N ASP A 166 -10.53 -17.43 -19.52
CA ASP A 166 -10.01 -18.79 -19.63
C ASP A 166 -10.28 -19.56 -18.32
N LEU A 167 -11.36 -20.34 -18.32
CA LEU A 167 -11.73 -21.16 -17.17
C LEU A 167 -10.72 -22.27 -16.85
N SER A 168 -9.81 -22.59 -17.77
CA SER A 168 -8.75 -23.57 -17.50
C SER A 168 -7.56 -22.99 -16.74
N ALA A 169 -7.52 -21.66 -16.61
CA ALA A 169 -6.48 -20.90 -15.92
C ALA A 169 -6.90 -20.43 -14.52
N VAL A 170 -8.07 -20.82 -14.03
CA VAL A 170 -8.59 -20.48 -12.70
C VAL A 170 -9.03 -21.72 -11.93
N GLU A 171 -8.89 -21.72 -10.61
CA GLU A 171 -9.38 -22.81 -9.75
C GLU A 171 -10.86 -22.62 -9.35
N ASP A 172 -11.37 -21.39 -9.46
CA ASP A 172 -12.76 -21.06 -9.19
C ASP A 172 -13.71 -21.79 -10.16
N THR A 173 -14.85 -22.24 -9.63
CA THR A 173 -15.92 -22.84 -10.42
C THR A 173 -17.22 -22.02 -10.36
N GLU A 174 -17.28 -21.05 -9.45
CA GLU A 174 -18.43 -20.20 -9.18
C GLU A 174 -17.97 -18.74 -9.03
N LEU A 175 -18.83 -17.80 -9.41
CA LEU A 175 -18.57 -16.36 -9.31
C LEU A 175 -18.53 -15.95 -7.83
N PRO A 176 -17.44 -15.33 -7.33
CA PRO A 176 -17.31 -15.02 -5.90
C PRO A 176 -18.00 -13.72 -5.48
N PHE A 177 -18.41 -12.88 -6.44
CA PHE A 177 -19.03 -11.57 -6.20
C PHE A 177 -20.34 -11.40 -6.98
N THR A 178 -21.03 -10.28 -6.76
CA THR A 178 -22.22 -9.94 -7.54
C THR A 178 -21.80 -9.30 -8.87
N GLY A 179 -22.16 -9.92 -9.99
CA GLY A 179 -21.92 -9.38 -11.32
C GLY A 179 -23.05 -8.47 -11.79
N LEU A 180 -22.74 -7.48 -12.62
CA LEU A 180 -23.71 -6.74 -13.44
C LEU A 180 -23.30 -6.84 -14.91
N TYR A 181 -24.23 -7.22 -15.79
CA TYR A 181 -23.95 -7.41 -17.20
C TYR A 181 -24.95 -6.67 -18.08
N ASN A 182 -24.44 -5.76 -18.91
CA ASN A 182 -25.21 -5.15 -19.99
C ASN A 182 -25.21 -6.09 -21.19
N VAL A 183 -26.38 -6.68 -21.48
CA VAL A 183 -26.53 -7.69 -22.53
C VAL A 183 -26.30 -7.09 -23.92
N ALA A 184 -26.75 -5.86 -24.15
CA ALA A 184 -26.67 -5.23 -25.47
C ALA A 184 -25.24 -4.78 -25.82
N ALA A 185 -24.52 -4.22 -24.86
CA ALA A 185 -23.14 -3.76 -25.02
C ALA A 185 -22.09 -4.85 -24.75
N GLU A 186 -22.53 -6.02 -24.27
CA GLU A 186 -21.68 -7.10 -23.78
C GLU A 186 -20.65 -6.65 -22.71
N SER A 187 -21.01 -5.66 -21.90
CA SER A 187 -20.14 -5.06 -20.87
C SER A 187 -20.39 -5.67 -19.50
N GLY A 188 -19.34 -6.16 -18.85
CA GLY A 188 -19.40 -6.84 -17.55
C GLY A 188 -18.76 -6.03 -16.43
N PHE A 189 -19.49 -5.85 -15.34
CA PHE A 189 -19.04 -5.16 -14.14
C PHE A 189 -18.82 -6.17 -13.02
N SER A 190 -17.73 -5.98 -12.27
CA SER A 190 -17.47 -6.67 -11.00
C SER A 190 -17.94 -5.81 -9.84
N SER A 191 -18.43 -6.42 -8.75
CA SER A 191 -18.77 -5.70 -7.52
C SER A 191 -17.72 -5.88 -6.43
N TYR A 192 -17.53 -4.86 -5.61
CA TYR A 192 -16.77 -4.90 -4.36
C TYR A 192 -17.60 -4.27 -3.23
N GLU A 193 -17.35 -4.67 -1.98
CA GLU A 193 -18.04 -4.09 -0.83
C GLU A 193 -17.64 -2.61 -0.67
N GLN A 194 -18.64 -1.74 -0.58
CA GLN A 194 -18.49 -0.40 -0.04
C GLN A 194 -17.99 -0.54 1.39
N ILE A 195 -16.83 0.04 1.64
CA ILE A 195 -16.33 0.15 3.00
C ILE A 195 -17.24 1.15 3.71
N ALA A 196 -17.85 0.71 4.82
CA ALA A 196 -18.87 1.48 5.50
C ALA A 196 -18.36 2.89 5.79
N GLN A 197 -19.06 3.92 5.30
CA GLN A 197 -18.75 5.33 5.60
C GLN A 197 -18.68 5.63 7.11
N ASP A 198 -19.20 4.73 7.97
CA ASP A 198 -19.15 4.83 9.43
C ASP A 198 -17.77 4.50 10.04
N SER A 199 -16.83 3.88 9.31
CA SER A 199 -15.46 3.64 9.80
C SER A 199 -14.45 4.73 9.42
N GLY A 200 -14.87 5.73 8.61
CA GLY A 200 -13.99 6.79 8.12
C GLY A 200 -12.90 6.29 7.17
N ILE A 201 -12.11 7.23 6.64
CA ILE A 201 -11.03 6.97 5.67
C ILE A 201 -9.97 5.99 6.21
N GLU A 202 -9.76 5.92 7.54
CA GLU A 202 -8.81 4.99 8.15
C GLU A 202 -9.26 3.52 8.05
N GLY A 203 -10.55 3.23 8.33
CA GLY A 203 -11.08 1.88 8.18
C GLY A 203 -11.23 1.44 6.73
N GLU A 204 -11.43 2.41 5.83
CA GLU A 204 -11.43 2.21 4.39
C GLU A 204 -10.06 1.78 3.87
N LEU A 205 -9.02 2.57 4.14
CA LEU A 205 -7.67 2.22 3.73
C LEU A 205 -7.24 0.88 4.34
N ALA A 206 -7.59 0.57 5.58
CA ALA A 206 -7.28 -0.73 6.19
C ALA A 206 -7.91 -1.93 5.45
N ALA A 207 -9.10 -1.78 4.86
CA ALA A 207 -9.74 -2.84 4.09
C ALA A 207 -9.22 -2.93 2.63
N ILE A 208 -8.80 -1.82 2.04
CA ILE A 208 -8.07 -1.84 0.76
C ILE A 208 -6.69 -2.50 0.94
N GLU A 209 -5.96 -2.16 2.01
CA GLU A 209 -4.70 -2.80 2.38
C GLU A 209 -4.82 -4.32 2.56
N ALA A 210 -5.88 -4.79 3.21
CA ALA A 210 -6.10 -6.23 3.37
C ALA A 210 -6.25 -6.94 2.02
N GLN A 211 -6.99 -6.34 1.07
CA GLN A 211 -7.13 -6.88 -0.29
C GLN A 211 -5.81 -6.81 -1.08
N ALA A 212 -5.06 -5.71 -0.93
CA ALA A 212 -3.74 -5.55 -1.53
C ALA A 212 -2.76 -6.61 -1.03
N ALA A 213 -2.73 -6.88 0.27
CA ALA A 213 -1.85 -7.88 0.88
C ALA A 213 -2.11 -9.31 0.37
N GLU A 214 -3.37 -9.66 0.08
CA GLU A 214 -3.72 -10.94 -0.54
C GLU A 214 -3.16 -11.05 -1.96
N LEU A 215 -3.25 -9.98 -2.75
CA LEU A 215 -2.70 -9.90 -4.11
C LEU A 215 -1.16 -9.93 -4.09
N GLU A 216 -0.53 -9.21 -3.17
CA GLU A 216 0.92 -9.21 -2.96
C GLU A 216 1.42 -10.60 -2.52
N THR A 217 0.69 -11.29 -1.65
CA THR A 217 0.99 -12.68 -1.26
C THR A 217 0.98 -13.59 -2.49
N ARG A 218 -0.06 -13.50 -3.33
CA ARG A 218 -0.13 -14.26 -4.60
C ARG A 218 1.07 -13.97 -5.49
N ILE A 219 1.45 -12.70 -5.66
CA ILE A 219 2.61 -12.28 -6.45
C ILE A 219 3.91 -12.91 -5.93
N ASN A 220 4.06 -13.04 -4.61
CA ASN A 220 5.28 -13.49 -3.95
C ASN A 220 5.40 -15.02 -3.77
N GLU A 221 4.34 -15.79 -3.97
CA GLU A 221 4.29 -17.22 -3.65
C GLU A 221 5.09 -18.16 -4.59
N GLY A 222 5.82 -17.63 -5.58
CA GLY A 222 6.85 -18.36 -6.35
C GLY A 222 6.37 -19.57 -7.17
N SER A 223 5.08 -19.90 -7.13
CA SER A 223 4.43 -21.02 -7.82
C SER A 223 3.67 -20.60 -9.08
N LEU A 224 3.51 -19.30 -9.29
CA LEU A 224 2.77 -18.72 -10.40
C LEU A 224 3.56 -18.70 -11.71
N SER A 225 2.85 -18.86 -12.83
CA SER A 225 3.35 -18.57 -14.16
C SER A 225 3.48 -17.05 -14.39
N GLN A 226 4.30 -16.65 -15.36
CA GLN A 226 4.46 -15.21 -15.70
C GLN A 226 3.14 -14.51 -16.06
N SER A 227 2.15 -15.23 -16.59
CA SER A 227 0.84 -14.66 -16.91
C SER A 227 0.05 -14.35 -15.64
N GLU A 228 0.06 -15.27 -14.67
CA GLU A 228 -0.64 -15.12 -13.39
C GLU A 228 0.01 -14.03 -12.54
N LEU A 229 1.35 -13.91 -12.57
CA LEU A 229 2.07 -12.80 -11.93
C LEU A 229 1.67 -11.45 -12.51
N THR A 230 1.65 -11.34 -13.84
CA THR A 230 1.25 -10.10 -14.54
C THR A 230 -0.21 -9.74 -14.24
N GLN A 231 -1.09 -10.74 -14.17
CA GLN A 231 -2.50 -10.57 -13.84
C GLN A 231 -2.69 -10.08 -12.41
N ALA A 232 -2.07 -10.74 -11.42
CA ALA A 232 -2.16 -10.33 -10.02
C ALA A 232 -1.61 -8.91 -9.80
N ALA A 233 -0.52 -8.53 -10.49
CA ALA A 233 -0.01 -7.17 -10.47
C ALA A 233 -0.99 -6.15 -11.09
N GLY A 234 -1.69 -6.53 -12.16
CA GLY A 234 -2.73 -5.69 -12.78
C GLY A 234 -3.98 -5.53 -11.90
N GLU A 235 -4.38 -6.59 -11.19
CA GLU A 235 -5.44 -6.56 -10.17
C GLU A 235 -5.06 -5.62 -9.02
N LEU A 236 -3.81 -5.71 -8.54
CA LEU A 236 -3.28 -4.84 -7.49
C LEU A 236 -3.27 -3.37 -7.93
N TYR A 237 -2.85 -3.09 -9.16
CA TYR A 237 -2.91 -1.74 -9.71
C TYR A 237 -4.35 -1.22 -9.78
N SER A 238 -5.27 -2.04 -10.30
CA SER A 238 -6.68 -1.66 -10.46
C SER A 238 -7.36 -1.37 -9.12
N LEU A 239 -7.01 -2.13 -8.07
CA LEU A 239 -7.49 -1.91 -6.71
C LEU A 239 -7.09 -0.53 -6.19
N TRP A 240 -5.82 -0.18 -6.32
CA TRP A 240 -5.30 1.12 -5.86
C TRP A 240 -5.81 2.29 -6.71
N ASP A 241 -5.94 2.12 -8.02
CA ASP A 241 -6.47 3.14 -8.93
C ASP A 241 -7.96 3.43 -8.67
N ALA A 242 -8.74 2.39 -8.37
CA ALA A 242 -10.14 2.55 -7.96
C ALA A 242 -10.27 3.35 -6.65
N GLU A 243 -9.40 3.08 -5.66
CA GLU A 243 -9.39 3.84 -4.41
C GLU A 243 -8.95 5.29 -4.61
N LEU A 244 -7.93 5.53 -5.45
CA LEU A 244 -7.47 6.88 -5.80
C LEU A 244 -8.61 7.71 -6.38
N ASN A 245 -9.31 7.16 -7.38
CA ASN A 245 -10.43 7.83 -8.04
C ASN A 245 -11.60 8.08 -7.06
N SER A 246 -11.89 7.12 -6.18
CA SER A 246 -12.88 7.27 -5.10
C SER A 246 -12.53 8.42 -4.15
N ILE A 247 -11.27 8.51 -3.70
CA ILE A 247 -10.80 9.61 -2.85
C ILE A 247 -10.88 10.94 -3.61
N TRP A 248 -10.44 10.98 -4.87
CA TRP A 248 -10.45 12.17 -5.71
C TRP A 248 -11.84 12.80 -5.84
N GLU A 249 -12.87 12.00 -6.12
CA GLU A 249 -14.26 12.44 -6.20
C GLU A 249 -14.72 13.09 -4.88
N ARG A 250 -14.38 12.47 -3.75
CA ARG A 250 -14.74 12.96 -2.41
C ARG A 250 -14.03 14.26 -2.06
N ILE A 251 -12.75 14.39 -2.39
CA ILE A 251 -11.99 15.63 -2.23
C ILE A 251 -12.59 16.75 -3.07
N GLY A 252 -12.96 16.46 -4.33
CA GLY A 252 -13.61 17.42 -5.22
C GLY A 252 -14.94 17.97 -4.68
N ALA A 253 -15.68 17.14 -3.94
CA ALA A 253 -16.91 17.56 -3.26
C ALA A 253 -16.65 18.41 -1.99
N LEU A 254 -15.49 18.26 -1.36
CA LEU A 254 -15.12 18.91 -0.09
C LEU A 254 -14.37 20.23 -0.28
N LEU A 255 -13.42 20.28 -1.20
CA LEU A 255 -12.50 21.41 -1.34
C LEU A 255 -13.12 22.61 -2.07
N PRO A 256 -12.73 23.85 -1.71
CA PRO A 256 -13.03 25.01 -2.51
C PRO A 256 -12.46 24.89 -3.93
N LYS A 257 -13.16 25.43 -4.94
CA LYS A 257 -12.76 25.35 -6.35
C LYS A 257 -11.30 25.76 -6.64
N GLU A 258 -10.77 26.73 -5.91
CA GLU A 258 -9.39 27.22 -6.09
C GLU A 258 -8.36 26.24 -5.54
N GLU A 259 -8.63 25.62 -4.39
CA GLU A 259 -7.78 24.58 -3.79
C GLU A 259 -7.85 23.29 -4.62
N MET A 260 -9.04 22.94 -5.13
CA MET A 260 -9.21 21.79 -6.02
C MET A 260 -8.47 21.99 -7.36
N ALA A 261 -8.43 23.21 -7.91
CA ALA A 261 -7.68 23.50 -9.14
C ALA A 261 -6.16 23.37 -8.93
N GLN A 262 -5.65 23.79 -7.78
CA GLN A 262 -4.26 23.57 -7.40
C GLN A 262 -3.96 22.08 -7.26
N LEU A 263 -4.79 21.36 -6.50
CA LEU A 263 -4.61 19.92 -6.30
C LEU A 263 -4.73 19.14 -7.63
N THR A 264 -5.58 19.58 -8.57
CA THR A 264 -5.69 19.02 -9.92
C THR A 264 -4.39 19.20 -10.70
N SER A 265 -3.72 20.35 -10.55
CA SER A 265 -2.43 20.58 -11.20
C SER A 265 -1.33 19.67 -10.63
N GLU A 266 -1.36 19.44 -9.31
CA GLU A 266 -0.45 18.52 -8.61
C GLU A 266 -0.73 17.07 -9.03
N GLU A 267 -1.99 16.67 -9.13
CA GLU A 267 -2.40 15.32 -9.59
C GLU A 267 -1.97 15.04 -11.02
N LEU A 268 -2.13 16.01 -11.93
CA LEU A 268 -1.69 15.87 -13.32
C LEU A 268 -0.16 15.76 -13.44
N ALA A 269 0.58 16.50 -12.62
CA ALA A 269 2.04 16.39 -12.56
C ALA A 269 2.45 15.01 -12.03
N TRP A 270 1.81 14.55 -10.96
CA TRP A 270 2.04 13.22 -10.40
C TRP A 270 1.71 12.10 -11.39
N ILE A 271 0.61 12.19 -12.15
CA ILE A 271 0.27 11.22 -13.21
C ILE A 271 1.40 11.17 -14.24
N GLN A 272 1.92 12.31 -14.68
CA GLN A 272 3.03 12.34 -15.65
C GLN A 272 4.30 11.70 -15.09
N GLU A 273 4.62 11.95 -13.83
CA GLU A 273 5.74 11.32 -13.12
C GLU A 273 5.54 9.81 -12.99
N LYS A 274 4.33 9.37 -12.61
CA LYS A 274 3.93 7.96 -12.52
C LYS A 274 4.10 7.26 -13.86
N GLU A 275 3.51 7.77 -14.94
CA GLU A 275 3.59 7.15 -16.28
C GLU A 275 5.04 7.09 -16.79
N THR A 276 5.85 8.11 -16.46
CA THR A 276 7.27 8.10 -16.79
C THR A 276 8.02 7.01 -16.02
N ALA A 277 7.79 6.90 -14.71
CA ALA A 277 8.41 5.89 -13.86
C ALA A 277 7.98 4.46 -14.25
N VAL A 278 6.70 4.26 -14.58
CA VAL A 278 6.16 2.98 -15.07
C VAL A 278 6.81 2.59 -16.38
N ALA A 279 6.87 3.51 -17.36
CA ALA A 279 7.52 3.24 -18.65
C ALA A 279 9.02 2.96 -18.50
N GLN A 280 9.72 3.67 -17.61
CA GLN A 280 11.13 3.43 -17.31
C GLN A 280 11.35 2.05 -16.67
N ALA A 281 10.51 1.67 -15.72
CA ALA A 281 10.57 0.36 -15.08
C ALA A 281 10.36 -0.78 -16.09
N GLY A 282 9.44 -0.60 -17.04
CA GLY A 282 9.21 -1.55 -18.13
C GLY A 282 10.34 -1.64 -19.17
N ALA A 283 11.07 -0.55 -19.39
CA ALA A 283 12.06 -0.44 -20.47
C ALA A 283 13.23 -1.44 -20.34
N GLU A 284 13.61 -1.82 -19.12
CA GLU A 284 14.66 -2.84 -18.89
C GLU A 284 14.26 -4.23 -19.39
N PHE A 285 12.95 -4.45 -19.58
CA PHE A 285 12.35 -5.72 -19.96
C PHE A 285 11.67 -5.67 -21.33
N GLU A 286 11.95 -4.63 -22.12
CA GLU A 286 11.26 -4.32 -23.38
C GLU A 286 11.12 -5.54 -24.30
N GLY A 287 9.88 -5.88 -24.65
CA GLY A 287 9.53 -7.01 -25.52
C GLY A 287 9.56 -8.39 -24.85
N GLY A 288 9.78 -8.46 -23.54
CA GLY A 288 9.72 -9.66 -22.73
C GLY A 288 8.42 -9.79 -21.92
N SER A 289 8.11 -11.00 -21.46
CA SER A 289 6.93 -11.29 -20.62
C SER A 289 7.01 -10.76 -19.18
N MET A 290 8.10 -10.08 -18.83
CA MET A 290 8.28 -9.40 -17.54
C MET A 290 7.92 -7.92 -17.59
N GLN A 291 7.97 -7.28 -18.78
CA GLN A 291 7.64 -5.88 -18.94
C GLN A 291 6.28 -5.50 -18.32
N PRO A 292 5.15 -6.14 -18.70
CA PRO A 292 3.83 -5.74 -18.17
C PRO A 292 3.68 -6.02 -16.66
N PHE A 293 4.36 -7.05 -16.14
CA PHE A 293 4.39 -7.30 -14.71
C PHE A 293 5.08 -6.16 -13.95
N ILE A 294 6.26 -5.74 -14.43
CA ILE A 294 7.03 -4.66 -13.80
C ILE A 294 6.32 -3.31 -13.92
N GLU A 295 5.70 -3.03 -15.07
CA GLU A 295 4.87 -1.84 -15.28
C GLU A 295 3.69 -1.81 -14.31
N ASN A 296 2.90 -2.89 -14.21
CA ASN A 296 1.75 -2.98 -13.32
C ASN A 296 2.14 -2.88 -11.84
N SER A 297 3.19 -3.59 -11.40
CA SER A 297 3.67 -3.52 -10.02
C SER A 297 4.18 -2.13 -9.65
N THR A 298 4.82 -1.43 -10.59
CA THR A 298 5.27 -0.04 -10.39
C THR A 298 4.09 0.91 -10.30
N ALA A 299 3.10 0.75 -11.19
CA ALA A 299 1.89 1.55 -11.20
C ALA A 299 1.08 1.37 -9.91
N ALA A 300 0.90 0.13 -9.44
CA ALA A 300 0.23 -0.19 -8.20
C ALA A 300 0.86 0.51 -6.99
N ARG A 301 2.19 0.40 -6.86
CA ARG A 301 2.94 0.98 -5.75
C ARG A 301 2.82 2.51 -5.69
N LEU A 302 3.06 3.19 -6.82
CA LEU A 302 2.96 4.65 -6.88
C LEU A 302 1.54 5.13 -6.62
N THR A 303 0.54 4.40 -7.13
CA THR A 303 -0.88 4.75 -6.94
C THR A 303 -1.30 4.58 -5.49
N ARG A 304 -0.84 3.52 -4.81
CA ARG A 304 -1.00 3.35 -3.36
C ARG A 304 -0.42 4.53 -2.58
N GLU A 305 0.81 4.95 -2.89
CA GLU A 305 1.46 6.09 -2.24
C GLU A 305 0.58 7.36 -2.37
N ARG A 306 0.07 7.62 -3.58
CA ARG A 306 -0.80 8.77 -3.84
C ARG A 306 -2.17 8.69 -3.15
N VAL A 307 -2.76 7.51 -3.03
CA VAL A 307 -3.99 7.26 -2.26
C VAL A 307 -3.85 7.78 -0.83
N TYR A 308 -2.74 7.49 -0.16
CA TYR A 308 -2.49 7.95 1.21
C TYR A 308 -2.26 9.46 1.29
N GLU A 309 -1.57 10.07 0.33
CA GLU A 309 -1.41 11.53 0.26
C GLU A 309 -2.77 12.23 0.13
N LEU A 310 -3.64 11.73 -0.75
CA LEU A 310 -4.96 12.28 -0.99
C LEU A 310 -5.90 12.04 0.20
N ALA A 311 -5.80 10.89 0.87
CA ALA A 311 -6.62 10.55 2.04
C ALA A 311 -6.54 11.57 3.19
N VAL A 312 -5.43 12.32 3.30
CA VAL A 312 -5.26 13.40 4.30
C VAL A 312 -6.34 14.47 4.16
N TYR A 313 -6.77 14.79 2.94
CA TYR A 313 -7.86 15.75 2.69
C TYR A 313 -9.22 15.26 3.20
N LEU A 314 -9.37 13.95 3.41
CA LEU A 314 -10.56 13.31 3.98
C LEU A 314 -10.46 13.11 5.49
N GLY A 315 -9.41 13.63 6.13
CA GLY A 315 -9.20 13.56 7.58
C GLY A 315 -8.50 12.30 8.03
N TYR A 316 -7.73 11.65 7.16
CA TYR A 316 -6.81 10.58 7.56
C TYR A 316 -5.75 11.17 8.50
N THR A 317 -5.64 10.61 9.71
CA THR A 317 -4.69 11.06 10.75
C THR A 317 -3.68 10.00 11.16
N GLY A 318 -3.79 8.79 10.58
CA GLY A 318 -2.85 7.71 10.81
C GLY A 318 -1.47 8.05 10.26
N GLU A 319 -0.42 7.66 10.99
CA GLU A 319 0.88 7.36 10.36
C GLU A 319 0.61 6.36 9.23
N SER A 320 1.28 6.52 8.08
CA SER A 320 1.26 5.54 7.00
C SER A 320 1.74 4.17 7.53
N ASP A 321 0.82 3.33 7.99
CA ASP A 321 1.13 2.02 8.56
C ASP A 321 1.39 1.03 7.43
N GLY A 322 2.68 0.77 7.19
CA GLY A 322 3.28 -0.54 6.90
C GLY A 322 2.45 -1.64 6.21
N GLY A 323 1.92 -1.40 5.02
CA GLY A 323 1.74 -2.44 4.01
C GLY A 323 3.10 -2.82 3.43
N GLN A 324 3.26 -4.08 3.03
CA GLN A 324 4.52 -4.72 2.66
C GLN A 324 5.25 -3.96 1.53
N THR A 325 6.09 -2.99 1.89
CA THR A 325 7.01 -2.36 0.95
C THR A 325 8.01 -3.41 0.51
N ASP A 326 7.73 -4.11 -0.58
CA ASP A 326 8.76 -4.75 -1.38
C ASP A 326 9.60 -3.66 -2.06
N SER A 327 10.52 -3.15 -1.25
CA SER A 327 11.93 -2.99 -1.56
C SER A 327 12.38 -2.09 -2.71
N ARG A 328 11.59 -1.10 -3.19
CA ARG A 328 12.14 -0.05 -4.09
C ARG A 328 11.78 1.44 -3.86
N THR A 329 10.87 1.83 -2.97
CA THR A 329 10.62 3.26 -2.66
C THR A 329 10.26 3.54 -1.20
N ALA A 330 11.01 2.94 -0.26
CA ALA A 330 11.10 3.53 1.08
C ALA A 330 12.12 4.68 1.04
N TYR A 331 11.69 5.83 0.50
CA TYR A 331 12.40 7.11 0.50
C TYR A 331 13.87 7.05 0.07
N GLY A 332 14.16 6.60 -1.15
CA GLY A 332 15.48 6.74 -1.77
C GLY A 332 15.47 7.86 -2.80
N LEU A 333 16.44 8.77 -2.75
CA LEU A 333 16.86 9.54 -3.91
C LEU A 333 17.47 8.58 -4.92
N GLU A 334 17.24 8.84 -6.20
CA GLU A 334 17.83 8.08 -7.30
C GLU A 334 19.22 8.63 -7.62
N PRO A 335 20.23 7.76 -7.83
CA PRO A 335 21.54 8.19 -8.27
C PRO A 335 21.45 8.99 -9.58
N ASP A 336 22.37 9.93 -9.74
CA ASP A 336 22.54 10.76 -10.92
C ASP A 336 21.30 11.59 -11.31
N THR A 337 20.36 11.77 -10.38
CA THR A 337 19.16 12.61 -10.52
C THR A 337 19.32 13.92 -9.76
N ASP A 338 18.94 15.03 -10.40
CA ASP A 338 18.96 16.37 -9.80
C ASP A 338 17.67 16.61 -8.98
N TYR A 339 17.83 17.01 -7.72
CA TYR A 339 16.77 17.36 -6.77
C TYR A 339 16.96 18.81 -6.30
N MET A 340 15.86 19.52 -6.04
CA MET A 340 15.91 20.88 -5.48
C MET A 340 15.59 20.81 -3.98
N LEU A 341 16.62 20.91 -3.13
CA LEU A 341 16.52 20.74 -1.67
C LEU A 341 17.03 21.98 -0.95
N ASP A 342 16.30 22.45 0.06
CA ASP A 342 16.70 23.58 0.92
C ASP A 342 17.51 23.05 2.10
N PHE A 343 18.82 22.92 1.93
CA PHE A 343 19.66 22.25 2.92
C PHE A 343 19.86 23.06 4.19
N ASP A 344 19.88 24.39 4.09
CA ASP A 344 20.14 25.27 5.23
C ASP A 344 18.87 25.90 5.83
N GLY A 345 17.70 25.64 5.23
CA GLY A 345 16.40 26.13 5.69
C GLY A 345 16.20 27.62 5.43
N ASP A 346 16.99 28.24 4.55
CA ASP A 346 16.91 29.67 4.26
C ASP A 346 15.77 30.05 3.29
N GLY A 347 15.10 29.04 2.71
CA GLY A 347 14.04 29.16 1.72
C GLY A 347 14.55 29.14 0.28
N THR A 348 15.86 29.04 0.06
CA THR A 348 16.52 28.85 -1.24
C THR A 348 16.82 27.37 -1.40
N GLN A 349 16.48 26.80 -2.55
CA GLN A 349 16.80 25.42 -2.84
C GLN A 349 18.12 25.30 -3.59
N GLU A 350 18.97 24.38 -3.14
CA GLU A 350 20.17 23.93 -3.83
C GLU A 350 19.84 22.79 -4.80
N ARG A 351 20.53 22.76 -5.93
CA ARG A 351 20.45 21.62 -6.85
C ARG A 351 21.36 20.49 -6.37
N PHE A 352 20.78 19.52 -5.70
CA PHE A 352 21.43 18.33 -5.17
C PHE A 352 21.43 17.18 -6.17
N SER A 353 22.51 16.41 -6.22
CA SER A 353 22.51 15.06 -6.79
C SER A 353 23.55 14.20 -6.10
N PHE A 354 23.42 12.88 -6.21
CA PHE A 354 24.46 11.97 -5.72
C PHE A 354 24.78 10.90 -6.76
N SER A 355 25.99 10.37 -6.69
CA SER A 355 26.41 9.22 -7.50
C SER A 355 26.94 8.13 -6.58
N THR A 356 26.70 6.88 -6.95
CA THR A 356 27.28 5.72 -6.27
C THR A 356 27.94 4.78 -7.27
N TYR A 357 29.14 4.30 -6.96
CA TYR A 357 29.87 3.37 -7.82
C TYR A 357 30.88 2.54 -7.03
N THR A 358 31.32 1.41 -7.56
CA THR A 358 32.28 0.53 -6.88
C THR A 358 33.72 0.83 -7.29
N GLN A 359 34.62 0.86 -6.31
CA GLN A 359 36.06 0.76 -6.53
C GLN A 359 36.55 -0.62 -6.08
N GLU A 360 37.28 -1.31 -6.97
CA GLU A 360 37.98 -2.54 -6.62
C GLU A 360 39.43 -2.24 -6.25
N ASN A 361 39.79 -2.42 -4.99
CA ASN A 361 41.16 -2.34 -4.51
C ASN A 361 41.49 -3.61 -3.70
N ASP A 362 42.68 -4.18 -3.93
CA ASP A 362 43.14 -5.39 -3.24
C ASP A 362 42.19 -6.60 -3.30
N GLY A 363 41.35 -6.67 -4.34
CA GLY A 363 40.36 -7.73 -4.53
C GLY A 363 39.09 -7.58 -3.70
N MET A 364 38.87 -6.41 -3.08
CA MET A 364 37.65 -6.05 -2.35
C MET A 364 36.88 -4.97 -3.13
N SER A 365 35.60 -5.23 -3.39
CA SER A 365 34.68 -4.21 -3.92
C SER A 365 34.22 -3.29 -2.79
N ARG A 366 34.33 -1.98 -2.99
CA ARG A 366 33.89 -0.96 -2.03
C ARG A 366 33.04 0.09 -2.72
N ALA A 367 31.85 0.33 -2.19
CA ALA A 367 30.98 1.37 -2.69
C ALA A 367 31.50 2.76 -2.31
N VAL A 368 31.52 3.66 -3.30
CA VAL A 368 31.83 5.08 -3.16
C VAL A 368 30.53 5.84 -3.30
N LEU A 369 30.32 6.80 -2.41
CA LEU A 369 29.27 7.80 -2.50
C LEU A 369 29.90 9.16 -2.80
N GLU A 370 29.36 9.86 -3.78
CA GLU A 370 29.69 11.26 -4.09
C GLU A 370 28.42 12.10 -3.99
N LEU A 371 28.47 13.16 -3.20
CA LEU A 371 27.38 14.12 -3.03
C LEU A 371 27.73 15.42 -3.74
N SER A 372 26.84 15.89 -4.59
CA SER A 372 27.02 17.06 -5.43
C SER A 372 25.97 18.13 -5.13
N VAL A 373 26.43 19.38 -5.09
CA VAL A 373 25.57 20.57 -4.99
C VAL A 373 25.94 21.50 -6.13
N ASP A 374 24.93 21.99 -6.85
CA ASP A 374 25.05 22.81 -8.06
C ASP A 374 25.95 22.20 -9.15
N GLY A 375 25.98 20.86 -9.22
CA GLY A 375 26.80 20.11 -10.17
C GLY A 375 28.29 20.04 -9.81
N GLN A 376 28.67 20.39 -8.57
CA GLN A 376 30.01 20.18 -8.04
C GLN A 376 29.96 19.13 -6.93
N THR A 377 30.82 18.11 -7.01
CA THR A 377 31.01 17.17 -5.90
C THR A 377 31.62 17.90 -4.70
N VAL A 378 30.85 18.03 -3.62
CA VAL A 378 31.25 18.74 -2.40
C VAL A 378 31.65 17.80 -1.27
N TRP A 379 31.27 16.52 -1.36
CA TRP A 379 31.61 15.50 -0.38
C TRP A 379 31.67 14.10 -1.01
N SER A 380 32.52 13.22 -0.46
CA SER A 380 32.61 11.83 -0.88
C SER A 380 33.08 10.93 0.26
N VAL A 381 32.59 9.70 0.29
CA VAL A 381 33.05 8.63 1.18
C VAL A 381 33.22 7.33 0.39
N THR A 382 34.20 6.53 0.79
CA THR A 382 34.34 5.14 0.34
C THR A 382 34.10 4.26 1.55
N ASP A 383 33.18 3.30 1.42
CA ASP A 383 32.93 2.32 2.47
C ASP A 383 34.19 1.52 2.80
N GLU A 384 34.37 1.20 4.07
CA GLU A 384 35.52 0.44 4.56
C GLU A 384 35.34 -1.08 4.35
N ALA A 385 34.08 -1.53 4.26
CA ALA A 385 33.69 -2.93 4.10
C ALA A 385 33.41 -3.31 2.64
N TRP A 386 33.15 -4.60 2.40
CA TRP A 386 32.71 -5.08 1.10
C TRP A 386 31.32 -4.54 0.81
N SER A 387 31.15 -3.78 -0.28
CA SER A 387 29.86 -3.19 -0.64
C SER A 387 29.75 -2.86 -2.12
N TYR A 388 28.52 -2.63 -2.55
CA TYR A 388 28.14 -2.43 -3.95
C TYR A 388 27.57 -1.05 -4.23
N GLN A 389 26.82 -0.49 -3.29
CA GLN A 389 26.15 0.79 -3.49
C GLN A 389 25.84 1.50 -2.17
N TRP A 390 25.50 2.76 -2.30
CA TRP A 390 24.87 3.58 -1.26
C TRP A 390 23.44 3.93 -1.68
N ARG A 391 22.52 3.83 -0.73
CA ARG A 391 21.15 4.35 -0.82
C ARG A 391 21.07 5.63 -0.02
N VAL A 392 20.49 6.70 -0.57
CA VAL A 392 20.43 8.01 0.08
C VAL A 392 18.97 8.42 0.23
N SER A 393 18.57 8.84 1.41
CA SER A 393 17.26 9.37 1.75
C SER A 393 17.40 10.80 2.26
N HIS A 394 16.33 11.59 2.24
CA HIS A 394 16.32 12.92 2.85
C HIS A 394 15.02 13.18 3.62
N TRP A 395 15.05 14.15 4.52
CA TRP A 395 13.85 14.73 5.12
C TRP A 395 14.11 16.18 5.54
N THR A 396 13.03 16.94 5.72
CA THR A 396 13.07 18.33 6.19
C THR A 396 12.82 18.39 7.70
N ALA A 397 13.68 19.08 8.42
CA ALA A 397 13.63 19.26 9.86
C ALA A 397 12.70 20.39 10.30
N GLU A 398 12.49 20.54 11.61
CA GLU A 398 11.55 21.55 12.15
C GLU A 398 12.02 22.99 11.86
N ASP A 399 13.33 23.21 11.75
CA ASP A 399 13.91 24.51 11.40
C ASP A 399 13.96 24.78 9.88
N GLY A 400 13.47 23.84 9.07
CA GLY A 400 13.45 23.93 7.61
C GLY A 400 14.69 23.34 6.92
N SER A 401 15.75 23.01 7.67
CA SER A 401 16.95 22.40 7.08
C SER A 401 16.69 20.97 6.59
N VAL A 402 17.45 20.52 5.58
CA VAL A 402 17.35 19.14 5.07
C VAL A 402 18.53 18.29 5.54
N TYR A 403 18.22 17.13 6.11
CA TYR A 403 19.21 16.11 6.46
C TYR A 403 19.19 14.95 5.47
N LEU A 404 20.32 14.26 5.35
CA LEU A 404 20.44 13.03 4.55
C LEU A 404 20.68 11.81 5.44
N ALA A 405 20.11 10.67 5.06
CA ALA A 405 20.48 9.36 5.58
C ALA A 405 21.07 8.53 4.43
N ALA A 406 22.36 8.17 4.53
CA ALA A 406 23.07 7.40 3.51
C ALA A 406 23.45 6.02 4.06
N CYS A 407 22.94 4.95 3.46
CA CYS A 407 23.16 3.58 3.91
C CYS A 407 23.90 2.78 2.84
N SER A 408 25.04 2.18 3.20
CA SER A 408 25.74 1.26 2.31
C SER A 408 24.98 -0.08 2.20
N SER A 409 25.24 -0.80 1.12
CA SER A 409 24.64 -2.13 0.88
C SER A 409 25.66 -3.10 0.32
N SER A 410 25.68 -4.31 0.87
CA SER A 410 26.53 -5.43 0.43
C SER A 410 25.71 -6.69 0.14
N ASP A 411 26.38 -7.85 0.08
CA ASP A 411 25.72 -9.16 0.00
C ASP A 411 24.68 -9.32 1.12
N ASN A 412 23.58 -9.98 0.79
CA ASN A 412 22.42 -10.18 1.66
C ASN A 412 21.84 -8.88 2.24
N ASP A 413 22.03 -7.78 1.50
CA ASP A 413 21.61 -6.42 1.86
C ASP A 413 22.22 -5.93 3.17
N TRP A 414 23.34 -6.51 3.62
CA TRP A 414 23.99 -6.09 4.85
C TRP A 414 24.48 -4.64 4.73
N THR A 415 24.20 -3.85 5.77
CA THR A 415 24.57 -2.44 5.84
C THR A 415 25.82 -2.31 6.69
N SER A 416 26.95 -1.90 6.11
CA SER A 416 28.17 -1.68 6.89
C SER A 416 28.12 -0.34 7.64
N GLN A 417 27.60 0.70 6.99
CA GLN A 417 27.53 2.08 7.48
C GLN A 417 26.16 2.67 7.16
N ALA A 418 25.61 3.41 8.12
CA ALA A 418 24.37 4.15 7.96
C ALA A 418 24.60 5.58 8.49
N LEU A 419 24.98 6.49 7.59
CA LEU A 419 25.41 7.83 7.94
C LEU A 419 24.25 8.80 7.94
N LEU A 420 24.10 9.56 9.02
CA LEU A 420 23.24 10.74 9.06
C LEU A 420 24.11 11.96 8.77
N LEU A 421 23.77 12.73 7.74
CA LEU A 421 24.58 13.82 7.21
C LEU A 421 23.84 15.16 7.30
N GLU A 422 24.58 16.20 7.65
CA GLU A 422 24.14 17.60 7.56
C GLU A 422 24.94 18.36 6.50
N TYR A 423 24.32 19.35 5.86
CA TYR A 423 25.03 20.28 5.00
C TYR A 423 25.54 21.47 5.81
N THR A 424 26.80 21.86 5.58
CA THR A 424 27.47 22.94 6.33
C THR A 424 27.57 24.24 5.54
N GLY A 425 26.91 24.33 4.38
CA GLY A 425 26.96 25.45 3.45
C GLY A 425 28.03 25.32 2.35
N ASP A 426 29.10 24.56 2.60
CA ASP A 426 30.16 24.31 1.60
C ASP A 426 30.40 22.80 1.35
N SER A 427 29.99 21.92 2.27
CA SER A 427 30.21 20.46 2.22
C SER A 427 29.24 19.74 3.17
N PHE A 428 29.13 18.42 3.03
CA PHE A 428 28.41 17.59 4.00
C PHE A 428 29.30 17.15 5.15
N ALA A 429 28.72 16.93 6.32
CA ALA A 429 29.39 16.40 7.50
C ALA A 429 28.55 15.28 8.14
N PRO A 430 29.17 14.15 8.55
CA PRO A 430 28.45 13.12 9.27
C PRO A 430 28.16 13.56 10.70
N LEU A 431 26.88 13.56 11.06
CA LEU A 431 26.38 13.74 12.43
C LEU A 431 26.55 12.45 13.26
N ALA A 432 26.25 11.30 12.67
CA ALA A 432 26.43 9.99 13.29
C ALA A 432 26.50 8.85 12.27
N ASP A 433 27.11 7.74 12.69
CA ASP A 433 26.91 6.43 12.07
C ASP A 433 25.91 5.62 12.92
N LEU A 434 24.70 5.45 12.39
CA LEU A 434 23.59 4.78 13.05
C LEU A 434 23.88 3.29 13.26
N CYS A 435 24.74 2.67 12.44
CA CYS A 435 25.22 1.31 12.68
C CYS A 435 25.98 1.22 14.01
N ALA A 436 26.86 2.16 14.31
CA ALA A 436 27.64 2.19 15.55
C ALA A 436 26.76 2.48 16.78
N LEU A 437 25.70 3.27 16.61
CA LEU A 437 24.74 3.57 17.69
C LEU A 437 23.80 2.39 17.99
N THR A 438 23.45 1.59 16.99
CA THR A 438 22.30 0.66 17.10
C THR A 438 22.73 -0.81 17.23
N ARG A 439 23.86 -1.19 16.61
CA ARG A 439 24.29 -2.60 16.53
C ARG A 439 25.35 -2.96 17.55
N LYS A 440 25.31 -4.22 17.99
CA LYS A 440 26.33 -4.85 18.83
C LYS A 440 27.66 -4.91 18.08
N SER A 441 28.73 -4.56 18.79
CA SER A 441 30.11 -4.71 18.35
C SER A 441 31.01 -5.07 19.54
N GLU A 442 32.31 -5.25 19.31
CA GLU A 442 33.27 -5.41 20.41
C GLU A 442 33.30 -4.17 21.33
N ASP A 443 33.07 -2.97 20.78
CA ASP A 443 33.09 -1.70 21.51
C ASP A 443 31.72 -1.35 22.13
N THR A 444 30.63 -1.88 21.57
CA THR A 444 29.25 -1.62 21.97
C THR A 444 28.44 -2.91 22.17
N PRO A 445 28.86 -3.82 23.06
CA PRO A 445 28.23 -5.15 23.20
C PRO A 445 26.79 -5.09 23.76
N ASP A 446 26.43 -3.98 24.40
CA ASP A 446 25.11 -3.75 25.00
C ASP A 446 24.11 -3.09 24.05
N ASN A 447 24.50 -2.76 22.81
CA ASN A 447 23.58 -2.25 21.81
C ASN A 447 22.49 -3.29 21.50
N LEU A 448 21.34 -2.82 20.98
CA LEU A 448 20.15 -3.66 20.90
C LEU A 448 20.24 -4.72 19.80
N LEU A 449 20.61 -4.29 18.60
CA LEU A 449 20.55 -5.11 17.39
C LEU A 449 21.84 -5.88 17.18
N SER A 450 21.77 -7.03 16.52
CA SER A 450 22.94 -7.82 16.16
C SER A 450 23.85 -7.07 15.17
N ALA A 451 25.11 -7.50 15.05
CA ALA A 451 26.03 -6.98 14.05
C ALA A 451 25.56 -7.24 12.59
N TRP A 452 24.59 -8.15 12.42
CA TRP A 452 24.02 -8.53 11.12
C TRP A 452 22.76 -7.76 10.76
N ALA A 453 22.22 -6.97 11.69
CA ALA A 453 21.07 -6.12 11.39
C ALA A 453 21.39 -5.19 10.22
N ARG A 454 20.41 -5.06 9.33
CA ARG A 454 20.53 -4.33 8.06
C ARG A 454 19.46 -3.25 7.98
N VAL A 455 19.74 -2.16 7.29
CA VAL A 455 18.79 -1.07 7.10
C VAL A 455 17.95 -1.36 5.86
N SER A 456 16.63 -1.41 6.04
CA SER A 456 15.67 -1.52 4.94
C SER A 456 15.44 -0.16 4.28
N GLY A 457 15.38 0.91 5.07
CA GLY A 457 15.22 2.29 4.61
C GLY A 457 14.77 3.22 5.72
N VAL A 458 14.64 4.51 5.38
CA VAL A 458 13.91 5.47 6.21
C VAL A 458 12.41 5.21 6.06
N THR A 459 11.68 5.13 7.16
CA THR A 459 10.24 4.80 7.15
C THR A 459 9.36 5.85 7.80
N ALA A 460 9.92 6.71 8.63
CA ALA A 460 9.25 7.91 9.11
C ALA A 460 10.28 9.01 9.37
N ALA A 461 9.87 10.26 9.26
CA ALA A 461 10.64 11.40 9.71
C ALA A 461 9.69 12.55 10.06
N GLU A 462 9.89 13.16 11.23
CA GLU A 462 9.10 14.31 11.67
C GLU A 462 9.99 15.24 12.50
N GLY A 463 10.04 16.52 12.10
CA GLY A 463 10.90 17.51 12.73
C GLY A 463 12.35 17.02 12.84
N ASN A 464 12.88 16.98 14.05
CA ASN A 464 14.26 16.54 14.30
C ASN A 464 14.40 15.03 14.51
N THR A 465 13.40 14.24 14.15
CA THR A 465 13.42 12.78 14.31
C THR A 465 13.36 12.06 12.98
N VAL A 466 14.07 10.94 12.89
CA VAL A 466 14.06 10.04 11.74
C VAL A 466 14.00 8.59 12.22
N THR A 467 13.13 7.79 11.62
CA THR A 467 12.99 6.36 11.88
C THR A 467 13.54 5.58 10.71
N LEU A 468 14.50 4.71 10.98
CA LEU A 468 14.96 3.71 10.01
C LEU A 468 14.33 2.38 10.40
N THR A 469 13.77 1.66 9.43
CA THR A 469 13.40 0.27 9.63
C THR A 469 14.63 -0.60 9.44
N TRP A 470 14.99 -1.31 10.51
CA TRP A 470 16.02 -2.34 10.49
C TRP A 470 15.38 -3.69 10.26
N THR A 471 16.06 -4.56 9.53
CA THR A 471 15.76 -5.99 9.53
C THR A 471 16.72 -6.68 10.49
N GLU A 472 16.17 -7.31 11.54
CA GLU A 472 16.91 -8.11 12.51
C GLU A 472 16.60 -9.59 12.29
N THR A 473 17.57 -10.47 12.54
CA THR A 473 17.37 -11.93 12.55
C THR A 473 17.45 -12.42 13.99
N LEU A 474 16.29 -12.54 14.64
CA LEU A 474 16.17 -13.08 15.98
C LEU A 474 16.29 -14.60 15.96
N MET A 475 16.99 -15.18 16.92
CA MET A 475 17.18 -16.63 16.98
C MET A 475 15.89 -17.40 17.29
N SER A 476 14.93 -16.74 17.95
CA SER A 476 13.61 -17.29 18.26
C SER A 476 12.57 -17.00 17.17
N ALA A 477 12.52 -15.79 16.62
CA ALA A 477 11.47 -15.35 15.70
C ALA A 477 11.89 -15.30 14.22
N GLY A 478 13.15 -15.54 13.90
CA GLY A 478 13.67 -15.33 12.55
C GLY A 478 13.72 -13.85 12.20
N ILE A 479 13.51 -13.57 10.92
CA ILE A 479 13.54 -12.20 10.38
C ILE A 479 12.36 -11.37 10.93
N VAL A 480 12.66 -10.21 11.52
CA VAL A 480 11.68 -9.21 11.97
C VAL A 480 12.08 -7.81 11.54
N SER A 481 11.07 -6.96 11.30
CA SER A 481 11.25 -5.53 11.09
C SER A 481 11.27 -4.80 12.44
N VAL A 482 12.26 -3.93 12.62
CA VAL A 482 12.51 -3.19 13.87
C VAL A 482 12.64 -1.70 13.53
N PRO A 483 11.58 -0.89 13.70
CA PRO A 483 11.66 0.56 13.48
C PRO A 483 12.46 1.21 14.60
N VAL A 484 13.59 1.83 14.28
CA VAL A 484 14.45 2.52 15.26
C VAL A 484 14.43 4.01 14.96
N THR A 485 13.97 4.80 15.93
CA THR A 485 13.90 6.26 15.82
C THR A 485 15.16 6.90 16.38
N TYR A 486 15.66 7.92 15.70
CA TYR A 486 16.79 8.74 16.09
C TYR A 486 16.36 10.20 16.18
N GLU A 487 16.80 10.90 17.22
CA GLU A 487 16.53 12.32 17.43
C GLU A 487 17.83 13.13 17.31
N ILE A 488 17.75 14.26 16.61
CA ILE A 488 18.84 15.22 16.44
C ILE A 488 18.63 16.39 17.39
N THR A 489 19.46 16.50 18.42
CA THR A 489 19.44 17.61 19.37
C THR A 489 20.80 18.26 19.48
N GLY A 490 20.92 19.52 19.05
CA GLY A 490 22.16 20.29 19.19
C GLY A 490 23.38 19.67 18.47
N GLY A 491 23.15 19.07 17.30
CA GLY A 491 24.19 18.39 16.51
C GLY A 491 24.61 17.03 17.07
N GLN A 492 23.86 16.48 18.03
CA GLN A 492 24.05 15.11 18.53
C GLN A 492 22.85 14.25 18.11
N VAL A 493 23.14 13.00 17.73
CA VAL A 493 22.12 12.01 17.39
C VAL A 493 21.98 11.02 18.55
N THR A 494 20.75 10.84 19.04
CA THR A 494 20.42 9.85 20.07
C THR A 494 19.35 8.90 19.57
N GLN A 495 19.50 7.61 19.85
CA GLN A 495 18.45 6.63 19.59
C GLN A 495 17.33 6.76 20.63
N ASN A 496 16.11 7.02 20.16
CA ASN A 496 14.91 7.09 20.97
C ASN A 496 14.14 5.77 20.90
N ALA A 497 13.63 5.37 22.06
CA ALA A 497 12.87 4.15 22.34
C ALA A 497 13.72 2.91 22.74
N ASP A 498 13.51 2.51 23.99
CA ASP A 498 13.71 1.18 24.55
C ASP A 498 12.56 0.97 25.56
N PRO A 499 11.73 -0.09 25.42
CA PRO A 499 11.77 -1.09 24.36
C PRO A 499 11.34 -0.54 23.01
N ILE A 500 11.91 -1.08 21.93
CA ILE A 500 11.51 -0.79 20.56
C ILE A 500 10.24 -1.56 20.24
N PRO A 501 9.18 -0.93 19.67
CA PRO A 501 7.98 -1.63 19.28
C PRO A 501 8.26 -2.62 18.13
N LEU A 502 7.56 -3.75 18.15
CA LEU A 502 7.48 -4.70 17.04
C LEU A 502 6.04 -4.74 16.53
N ASP A 503 5.83 -5.32 15.35
CA ASP A 503 4.50 -5.54 14.77
C ASP A 503 3.63 -6.44 15.67
N ALA A 504 2.78 -5.78 16.44
CA ALA A 504 1.85 -6.42 17.37
C ALA A 504 0.64 -7.06 16.67
N GLN A 505 0.41 -6.76 15.39
CA GLN A 505 -0.67 -7.36 14.60
C GLN A 505 -0.27 -8.75 14.11
N LYS A 506 1.02 -8.97 13.82
CA LYS A 506 1.53 -10.30 13.45
C LYS A 506 1.30 -11.31 14.58
N VAL A 507 0.58 -12.38 14.23
CA VAL A 507 0.33 -13.53 15.10
C VAL A 507 1.37 -14.61 14.83
N TRP A 508 1.94 -15.15 15.89
CA TRP A 508 3.00 -16.15 15.85
C TRP A 508 2.55 -17.43 16.54
N THR A 509 2.67 -18.56 15.87
CA THR A 509 2.27 -19.87 16.36
C THR A 509 3.48 -20.58 16.95
N SER A 510 3.47 -20.85 18.25
CA SER A 510 4.63 -21.48 18.86
C SER A 510 4.78 -22.94 18.42
N GLY A 511 6.00 -23.33 18.04
CA GLY A 511 6.40 -24.71 17.81
C GLY A 511 6.89 -25.44 19.07
N ARG A 512 7.04 -24.74 20.21
CA ARG A 512 7.66 -25.29 21.43
C ARG A 512 7.09 -24.72 22.71
N THR A 513 7.60 -25.21 23.84
CA THR A 513 7.26 -24.66 25.15
C THR A 513 8.33 -23.67 25.60
N PHE A 514 7.94 -22.48 26.04
CA PHE A 514 8.85 -21.51 26.69
C PHE A 514 8.13 -20.70 27.78
N GLU A 515 8.90 -20.20 28.74
CA GLU A 515 8.40 -19.35 29.83
C GLU A 515 8.51 -17.87 29.45
N VAL A 516 7.48 -17.12 29.83
CA VAL A 516 7.42 -15.67 29.64
C VAL A 516 7.46 -15.02 31.01
N MET A 517 8.43 -14.13 31.21
CA MET A 517 8.77 -13.49 32.47
C MET A 517 8.04 -12.16 32.64
N THR A 518 7.90 -11.71 33.89
CA THR A 518 7.29 -10.41 34.21
C THR A 518 8.10 -9.21 33.69
N GLU A 519 9.43 -9.28 33.78
CA GLU A 519 10.37 -8.23 33.37
C GLU A 519 11.60 -8.87 32.70
N PRO A 520 12.27 -8.16 31.77
CA PRO A 520 13.53 -8.60 31.18
C PRO A 520 14.60 -8.86 32.26
N GLY A 521 15.29 -9.99 32.17
CA GLY A 521 16.33 -10.38 33.13
C GLY A 521 15.80 -10.98 34.45
N SER A 522 14.48 -11.11 34.62
CA SER A 522 13.90 -11.73 35.82
C SER A 522 13.72 -13.25 35.67
N ASP A 523 13.81 -13.97 36.78
CA ASP A 523 13.48 -15.41 36.86
C ASP A 523 12.00 -15.66 37.24
N THR A 524 11.16 -14.62 37.22
CA THR A 524 9.75 -14.72 37.65
C THR A 524 8.84 -14.93 36.45
N ALA A 525 8.44 -16.19 36.24
CA ALA A 525 7.50 -16.57 35.19
C ALA A 525 6.11 -15.95 35.43
N LEU A 526 5.60 -15.28 34.41
CA LEU A 526 4.25 -14.70 34.35
C LEU A 526 3.26 -15.69 33.73
N PHE A 527 3.61 -16.27 32.58
CA PHE A 527 2.87 -17.34 31.92
C PHE A 527 3.81 -18.23 31.10
N GLN A 528 3.27 -19.33 30.58
CA GLN A 528 3.97 -20.27 29.72
C GLN A 528 3.26 -20.32 28.38
N VAL A 529 4.02 -20.36 27.28
CA VAL A 529 3.51 -20.61 25.93
C VAL A 529 3.81 -22.06 25.58
N SER A 530 2.82 -22.78 25.05
CA SER A 530 2.90 -24.18 24.64
C SER A 530 2.86 -24.33 23.11
N PRO A 531 3.31 -25.47 22.55
CA PRO A 531 3.20 -25.73 21.12
C PRO A 531 1.75 -25.61 20.62
N GLY A 532 1.55 -24.87 19.54
CA GLY A 532 0.26 -24.57 18.94
C GLY A 532 -0.48 -23.37 19.54
N GLU A 533 0.01 -22.79 20.65
CA GLU A 533 -0.52 -21.52 21.15
C GLU A 533 0.01 -20.34 20.34
N THR A 534 -0.83 -19.31 20.22
CA THR A 534 -0.50 -18.09 19.48
C THR A 534 -0.19 -16.92 20.40
N VAL A 535 0.76 -16.09 19.96
CA VAL A 535 1.14 -14.83 20.62
C VAL A 535 1.40 -13.74 19.58
N SER A 536 1.33 -12.48 19.98
CA SER A 536 1.86 -11.36 19.18
C SER A 536 3.19 -10.90 19.78
N LEU A 537 4.21 -10.64 18.95
CA LEU A 537 5.46 -10.02 19.42
C LEU A 537 5.28 -8.50 19.39
N THR A 538 5.54 -7.83 20.50
CA THR A 538 5.11 -6.43 20.70
C THR A 538 6.26 -5.49 21.08
N GLY A 539 7.46 -6.02 21.27
CA GLY A 539 8.62 -5.17 21.52
C GLY A 539 9.92 -5.95 21.71
N LEU A 540 11.03 -5.23 21.59
CA LEU A 540 12.40 -5.73 21.73
C LEU A 540 13.17 -4.81 22.68
N THR A 541 13.94 -5.39 23.60
CA THR A 541 14.82 -4.65 24.53
C THR A 541 16.12 -5.42 24.77
N GLY A 542 17.14 -4.73 25.28
CA GLY A 542 18.44 -5.30 25.60
C GLY A 542 18.74 -5.14 27.10
N VAL A 543 19.06 -6.24 27.78
CA VAL A 543 19.48 -6.20 29.19
C VAL A 543 20.77 -7.01 29.36
N SER A 544 21.87 -6.32 29.71
CA SER A 544 23.19 -6.93 29.91
C SER A 544 23.67 -7.76 28.70
N GLY A 545 23.57 -7.20 27.50
CA GLY A 545 23.91 -7.85 26.22
C GLY A 545 22.90 -8.88 25.68
N GLN A 546 21.96 -9.34 26.51
CA GLN A 546 20.91 -10.28 26.12
C GLN A 546 19.71 -9.53 25.53
N SER A 547 19.26 -9.93 24.34
CA SER A 547 18.02 -9.42 23.73
C SER A 547 16.80 -10.12 24.34
N TRP A 548 15.74 -9.37 24.61
CA TRP A 548 14.48 -9.84 25.19
C TRP A 548 13.32 -9.37 24.33
N ILE A 549 12.37 -10.27 24.10
CA ILE A 549 11.21 -10.05 23.24
C ILE A 549 9.95 -10.03 24.10
N ARG A 550 9.16 -8.97 23.98
CA ARG A 550 7.85 -8.88 24.61
C ARG A 550 6.84 -9.61 23.76
N CYS A 551 6.04 -10.47 24.37
CA CYS A 551 4.90 -11.09 23.69
C CYS A 551 3.60 -10.90 24.46
N ARG A 552 2.49 -10.90 23.72
CA ARG A 552 1.13 -10.84 24.22
C ARG A 552 0.41 -12.14 23.91
N ASN A 553 -0.18 -12.80 24.90
CA ASN A 553 -0.99 -14.00 24.69
C ASN A 553 -2.45 -13.67 24.31
N SER A 554 -3.22 -14.70 23.96
CA SER A 554 -4.66 -14.57 23.60
C SER A 554 -5.56 -14.02 24.71
N GLN A 555 -5.08 -13.99 25.96
CA GLN A 555 -5.78 -13.38 27.11
C GLN A 555 -5.38 -11.91 27.32
N GLY A 556 -4.52 -11.35 26.47
CA GLY A 556 -4.02 -9.99 26.57
C GLY A 556 -2.93 -9.79 27.64
N GLN A 557 -2.36 -10.86 28.20
CA GLN A 557 -1.24 -10.74 29.14
C GLN A 557 0.06 -10.52 28.37
N GLU A 558 0.87 -9.55 28.82
CA GLU A 558 2.17 -9.24 28.24
C GLU A 558 3.32 -9.57 29.18
N GLY A 559 4.38 -10.14 28.64
CA GLY A 559 5.64 -10.37 29.35
C GLY A 559 6.79 -10.63 28.38
N TRP A 560 7.95 -10.99 28.92
CA TRP A 560 9.22 -11.02 28.20
C TRP A 560 9.85 -12.40 28.18
N PHE A 561 10.40 -12.83 27.04
CA PHE A 561 11.23 -14.02 26.96
C PHE A 561 12.58 -13.67 26.30
N PRO A 562 13.68 -14.34 26.68
CA PRO A 562 14.98 -14.05 26.09
C PRO A 562 15.07 -14.62 24.67
N ASP A 563 15.63 -13.85 23.74
CA ASP A 563 16.06 -14.40 22.45
C ASP A 563 17.30 -15.28 22.70
N PRO A 564 17.33 -16.56 22.30
CA PRO A 564 18.46 -17.42 22.64
C PRO A 564 19.75 -16.96 21.94
N GLU A 565 20.92 -17.24 22.53
CA GLU A 565 22.22 -16.88 21.96
C GLU A 565 22.57 -17.68 20.69
N GLU A 566 22.03 -18.89 20.56
CA GLU A 566 22.30 -19.81 19.46
C GLU A 566 21.01 -20.14 18.70
N PRO A 567 21.08 -20.28 17.36
CA PRO A 567 19.92 -20.63 16.56
C PRO A 567 19.38 -21.98 17.01
N ILE A 568 18.09 -22.00 17.32
CA ILE A 568 17.39 -23.25 17.58
C ILE A 568 16.95 -23.80 16.25
N SER A 569 17.49 -24.97 15.86
CA SER A 569 17.03 -25.68 14.67
C SER A 569 16.70 -27.12 15.01
N GLU A 570 15.52 -27.57 14.60
CA GLU A 570 15.06 -28.95 14.75
C GLU A 570 14.49 -29.46 13.44
N THR A 571 14.75 -30.73 13.13
CA THR A 571 14.08 -31.42 12.03
C THR A 571 12.82 -32.07 12.58
N ALA A 572 11.66 -31.60 12.14
CA ALA A 572 10.37 -32.21 12.46
C ALA A 572 10.30 -33.66 11.95
N ALA A 573 9.34 -34.43 12.47
CA ALA A 573 9.23 -35.87 12.21
C ALA A 573 8.95 -36.22 10.73
N ASP A 574 8.45 -35.25 9.96
CA ASP A 574 8.19 -35.32 8.52
C ASP A 574 9.40 -34.89 7.66
N GLY A 575 10.51 -34.48 8.30
CA GLY A 575 11.71 -33.99 7.63
C GLY A 575 11.75 -32.48 7.42
N THR A 576 10.71 -31.75 7.83
CA THR A 576 10.64 -30.28 7.71
C THR A 576 11.62 -29.63 8.68
N TRP A 577 12.39 -28.65 8.20
CA TRP A 577 13.34 -27.90 9.03
C TRP A 577 12.60 -26.75 9.72
N VAL A 578 12.65 -26.70 11.06
CA VAL A 578 12.00 -25.66 11.86
C VAL A 578 13.08 -24.82 12.53
N TYR A 579 13.03 -23.51 12.33
CA TYR A 579 13.93 -22.52 12.92
C TYR A 579 13.23 -21.78 14.06
N GLY A 580 13.89 -21.59 15.19
CA GLY A 580 13.38 -20.77 16.29
C GLY A 580 12.23 -21.39 17.11
N TYR A 581 11.41 -20.50 17.68
CA TYR A 581 10.33 -20.82 18.62
C TYR A 581 8.97 -20.89 17.94
N PHE A 582 8.84 -20.30 16.74
CA PHE A 582 7.58 -20.10 16.04
C PHE A 582 7.61 -20.77 14.67
N GLN A 583 6.44 -21.13 14.14
CA GLN A 583 6.31 -21.80 12.85
C GLN A 583 6.60 -20.85 11.68
N GLU A 584 6.36 -19.56 11.88
CA GLU A 584 6.53 -18.48 10.92
C GLU A 584 7.99 -17.96 10.87
N SER A 585 8.87 -18.49 11.72
CA SER A 585 10.26 -18.09 11.79
C SER A 585 11.03 -18.52 10.54
N MET A 586 11.44 -17.53 9.74
CA MET A 586 12.30 -17.74 8.56
C MET A 586 13.76 -17.42 8.89
N PHE A 587 14.69 -18.26 8.42
CA PHE A 587 16.13 -17.99 8.49
C PHE A 587 16.59 -17.26 7.23
N ALA A 588 17.37 -16.18 7.40
CA ALA A 588 18.10 -15.55 6.31
C ALA A 588 19.34 -16.39 5.98
N GLY A 589 19.27 -17.25 4.96
CA GLY A 589 20.35 -18.15 4.57
C GLY A 589 20.51 -18.30 3.07
#